data_AF-A0A9P2TAU7-F1
#
_entry.id   AF-A0A9P2TAU7-F1
#
_cell.length_a   1.000
_cell.length_b   1.000
_cell.length_c   1.000
_cell.angle_alpha   90.00
_cell.angle_beta   90.00
_cell.angle_gamma   90.00
#
_symmetry.space_group_name_H-M   'P 1'
#
loop_
_entity.id
_entity.type
_entity.pdbx_description
1 polymer ?
#
loop_
_entity_poly.entity_id
_entity_poly.type
_entity_poly.pdbx_seq_one_letter_code
_entity_poly.pdbx_strand_id
1 'polypeptide(L)'
;MGRSTIIYNTWITLPNIPEEAYRYQLGARSAIEWIIDRCQFKTDKASGIVNDPNDWADNPRYIIDLLKRIVTDGHGPRDIAVPQQALGRKIAVKEAL
;
A
#
# COMPACT_ATOMS: atom_id res chain seq x y z
N MET A 1 -6.74 -2.48 -19.86
CA MET A 1 -5.92 -3.27 -18.92
C MET A 1 -5.91 -2.48 -17.63
N GLY A 2 -6.65 -2.96 -16.63
CA GLY A 2 -7.00 -2.19 -15.42
C GLY A 2 -6.07 -2.49 -14.26
N ARG A 3 -5.84 -1.46 -13.42
CA ARG A 3 -4.99 -1.45 -12.21
C ARG A 3 -5.60 -2.30 -11.11
N SER A 4 -5.58 -3.61 -11.29
CA SER A 4 -6.30 -4.59 -10.47
C SER A 4 -5.41 -5.32 -9.46
N THR A 5 -4.09 -5.12 -9.49
CA THR A 5 -3.17 -5.82 -8.60
C THR A 5 -2.14 -4.89 -8.00
N ILE A 6 -2.01 -4.84 -6.67
CA ILE A 6 -0.94 -4.08 -5.98
C ILE A 6 0.14 -5.03 -5.47
N ILE A 7 1.39 -4.78 -5.87
CA ILE A 7 2.56 -5.49 -5.33
C ILE A 7 3.07 -4.70 -4.12
N TYR A 8 2.77 -5.21 -2.92
CA TYR A 8 3.12 -4.54 -1.66
C TYR A 8 4.57 -4.78 -1.25
N ASN A 9 5.08 -5.99 -1.47
CA ASN A 9 6.49 -6.35 -1.41
C ASN A 9 6.69 -7.72 -2.09
N THR A 10 7.89 -8.30 -2.02
CA THR A 10 8.18 -9.62 -2.62
C THR A 10 7.33 -10.77 -2.06
N TRP A 11 6.70 -10.59 -0.91
CA TRP A 11 5.93 -11.61 -0.19
C TRP A 11 4.42 -11.39 -0.24
N ILE A 12 3.97 -10.17 -0.57
CA ILE A 12 2.58 -9.77 -0.46
C ILE A 12 2.13 -9.10 -1.76
N THR A 13 1.09 -9.68 -2.35
CA THR A 13 0.39 -9.17 -3.52
C THR A 13 -1.10 -9.05 -3.18
N LEU A 14 -1.71 -7.93 -3.58
CA LEU A 14 -3.13 -7.65 -3.39
C LEU A 14 -3.82 -7.69 -4.75
N PRO A 15 -4.38 -8.84 -5.17
CA PRO A 15 -5.10 -8.95 -6.44
C PRO A 15 -6.54 -8.43 -6.30
N ASN A 16 -7.23 -8.32 -7.44
CA ASN A 16 -8.65 -8.00 -7.56
C ASN A 16 -9.05 -6.65 -6.93
N ILE A 17 -8.17 -5.66 -7.03
CA ILE A 17 -8.46 -4.28 -6.65
C ILE A 17 -9.51 -3.74 -7.63
N PRO A 18 -10.70 -3.37 -7.15
CA PRO A 18 -11.74 -2.86 -8.02
C PRO A 18 -11.40 -1.45 -8.48
N GLU A 19 -11.80 -1.09 -9.70
CA GLU A 19 -11.51 0.25 -10.25
C GLU A 19 -12.14 1.37 -9.41
N GLU A 20 -13.28 1.13 -8.74
CA GLU A 20 -13.88 2.12 -7.84
C GLU A 20 -12.98 2.51 -6.66
N ALA A 21 -12.07 1.64 -6.22
CA ALA A 21 -11.17 1.95 -5.11
C ALA A 21 -10.18 3.09 -5.45
N TYR A 22 -9.94 3.33 -6.75
CA TYR A 22 -9.14 4.48 -7.22
C TYR A 22 -9.95 5.78 -7.30
N ARG A 23 -11.28 5.75 -7.08
CA ARG A 23 -12.10 6.97 -7.10
C ARG A 23 -11.98 7.80 -5.82
N TYR A 24 -11.54 7.20 -4.71
CA TYR A 24 -11.30 7.95 -3.49
C TYR A 24 -10.05 8.83 -3.63
N GLN A 25 -10.24 10.15 -3.75
CA GLN A 25 -9.17 11.12 -4.04
C GLN A 25 -8.60 11.74 -2.76
N LEU A 26 -7.27 11.90 -2.74
CA LEU A 26 -6.49 12.68 -1.79
C LEU A 26 -5.70 13.76 -2.56
N GLY A 27 -6.32 14.91 -2.77
CA GLY A 27 -5.76 15.98 -3.60
C GLY A 27 -5.77 15.58 -5.08
N ALA A 28 -4.59 15.50 -5.70
CA ALA A 28 -4.43 15.22 -7.13
C ALA A 28 -4.26 13.72 -7.47
N ARG A 29 -4.33 12.82 -6.49
CA ARG A 29 -4.13 11.38 -6.67
C ARG A 29 -5.21 10.61 -5.91
N SER A 30 -5.48 9.38 -6.32
CA SER A 30 -6.26 8.46 -5.48
C SER A 30 -5.53 8.13 -4.18
N ALA A 31 -6.26 7.70 -3.14
CA ALA A 31 -5.64 7.28 -1.90
C ALA A 31 -4.70 6.07 -2.08
N ILE A 32 -5.02 5.18 -3.02
CA ILE A 32 -4.15 4.05 -3.38
C ILE A 32 -2.83 4.58 -3.97
N GLU A 33 -2.90 5.47 -4.97
CA GLU A 33 -1.70 6.06 -5.59
C GLU A 33 -0.88 6.90 -4.60
N TRP A 34 -1.54 7.57 -3.65
CA TRP A 34 -0.88 8.29 -2.57
C TRP A 34 -0.07 7.33 -1.68
N ILE A 35 -0.66 6.19 -1.30
CA ILE A 35 0.04 5.16 -0.52
C ILE A 35 1.23 4.60 -1.29
N ILE A 36 1.07 4.27 -2.57
CA ILE A 36 2.14 3.74 -3.41
C ILE A 36 3.32 4.72 -3.49
N ASP A 37 3.07 6.02 -3.62
CA ASP A 37 4.10 7.05 -3.75
C ASP A 37 4.84 7.37 -2.43
N ARG A 38 4.09 7.35 -1.31
CA ARG A 38 4.58 7.78 0.00
C ARG A 38 5.11 6.63 0.84
N CYS A 39 4.51 5.45 0.75
CA CYS A 39 4.87 4.27 1.53
C CYS A 39 6.00 3.47 0.86
N GLN A 40 7.05 4.17 0.45
CA GLN A 40 8.27 3.57 -0.08
C GLN A 40 9.45 4.04 0.77
N PHE A 41 10.35 3.10 1.06
CA PHE A 41 11.65 3.44 1.62
C PHE A 41 12.40 4.31 0.61
N LYS A 42 12.60 5.58 0.95
CA LYS A 42 13.32 6.54 0.10
C LYS A 42 14.17 7.46 0.96
N THR A 43 15.37 7.74 0.50
CA THR A 43 16.20 8.80 1.07
C THR A 43 16.15 9.99 0.13
N ASP A 44 15.68 11.12 0.61
CA ASP A 44 15.74 12.36 -0.15
C ASP A 44 17.21 12.75 -0.33
N LYS A 45 17.65 12.87 -1.59
CA LYS A 45 19.08 13.10 -1.89
C LYS A 45 19.57 14.48 -1.48
N ALA A 46 18.67 15.48 -1.48
CA ALA A 46 19.05 16.85 -1.20
C ALA A 46 19.19 17.11 0.30
N SER A 47 18.27 16.58 1.11
CA SER A 47 18.23 16.76 2.56
C SER A 47 18.86 15.62 3.35
N GLY A 48 19.05 14.44 2.75
CA GLY A 48 19.48 13.23 3.42
C GLY A 48 18.40 12.59 4.31
N ILE A 49 17.19 13.14 4.33
CA ILE A 49 16.09 12.63 5.18
C ILE A 49 15.63 11.27 4.66
N VAL A 50 15.63 10.28 5.54
CA VAL A 50 15.10 8.95 5.27
C VAL A 50 13.60 8.96 5.55
N ASN A 51 12.81 8.63 4.54
CA ASN A 51 11.41 8.27 4.67
C ASN A 51 11.31 6.76 4.73
N ASP A 52 11.21 6.22 5.95
CA ASP A 52 10.93 4.81 6.19
C ASP A 52 9.46 4.64 6.64
N PRO A 53 8.58 4.07 5.79
CA PRO A 53 7.19 3.82 6.15
C PRO A 53 7.01 2.83 7.31
N ASN A 54 8.04 2.05 7.63
CA ASN A 54 8.03 1.13 8.78
C ASN A 54 8.11 1.90 10.11
N ASP A 55 8.59 3.15 10.09
CA ASP A 55 8.70 3.99 11.29
C ASP A 55 7.42 4.80 11.58
N TRP A 56 6.40 4.72 10.72
CA TRP A 56 5.19 5.53 10.85
C TRP A 56 4.22 5.04 11.92
N ALA A 57 4.31 3.76 12.31
CA ALA A 57 3.45 3.16 13.32
C ALA A 57 4.13 1.95 13.95
N ASP A 58 3.89 1.73 15.25
CA ASP A 58 4.40 0.56 15.98
C ASP A 58 3.86 -0.77 15.43
N ASN A 59 2.69 -0.73 14.79
CA ASN A 59 2.08 -1.91 14.18
C ASN A 59 2.61 -2.11 12.75
N PRO A 60 3.37 -3.19 12.47
CA PRO A 60 3.92 -3.46 11.13
C PRO A 60 2.83 -3.75 10.08
N ARG A 61 1.56 -3.96 10.50
CA ARG A 61 0.43 -4.12 9.61
C ARG A 61 -0.24 -2.81 9.19
N TYR A 62 0.15 -1.67 9.77
CA TYR A 62 -0.58 -0.42 9.62
C TYR A 62 -0.83 -0.04 8.16
N ILE A 63 0.21 -0.02 7.32
CA ILE A 63 0.07 0.35 5.90
C ILE A 63 -0.79 -0.65 5.13
N ILE A 64 -0.62 -1.95 5.36
CA ILE A 64 -1.40 -2.96 4.64
C ILE A 64 -2.87 -2.96 5.07
N ASP A 65 -3.16 -2.76 6.35
CA ASP A 65 -4.53 -2.69 6.85
C ASP A 65 -5.19 -1.37 6.40
N LEU A 66 -4.44 -0.27 6.28
CA LEU A 66 -4.92 0.97 5.65
C LEU A 66 -5.29 0.75 4.18
N LEU A 67 -4.40 0.11 3.42
CA LEU A 67 -4.64 -0.18 2.00
C LEU A 67 -5.86 -1.10 1.82
N LYS A 68 -6.00 -2.12 2.68
CA LYS A 68 -7.20 -2.97 2.74
C LYS A 68 -8.47 -2.17 2.96
N ARG A 69 -8.49 -1.23 3.91
CA ARG A 69 -9.67 -0.39 4.18
C ARG A 69 -10.09 0.42 2.97
N ILE A 70 -9.13 1.05 2.28
CA ILE A 70 -9.39 1.83 1.04
C ILE A 70 -9.95 0.93 -0.07
N VAL A 71 -9.45 -0.29 -0.19
CA VAL A 71 -9.91 -1.28 -1.18
C VAL A 71 -11.27 -1.88 -0.81
N THR A 72 -11.59 -1.97 0.47
CA THR A 72 -12.77 -2.68 1.01
C THR A 72 -14.00 -1.78 1.16
N ASP A 73 -13.83 -0.45 1.17
CA ASP A 73 -14.93 0.51 1.31
C ASP A 73 -15.81 0.51 0.05
N GLY A 74 -16.71 -0.47 0.00
CA GLY A 74 -17.63 -0.76 -1.10
C GLY A 74 -18.28 -2.14 -0.99
N HIS A 75 -17.52 -3.21 -0.70
CA HIS A 75 -18.04 -4.60 -0.75
C HIS A 75 -17.27 -5.64 0.11
N GLY A 76 -16.98 -5.36 1.39
CA GLY A 76 -16.53 -6.38 2.35
C GLY A 76 -15.19 -7.09 2.06
N PRO A 77 -14.61 -7.83 3.02
CA PRO A 77 -13.27 -8.38 2.85
C PRO A 77 -13.27 -9.50 1.81
N ARG A 78 -12.62 -9.28 0.67
CA ARG A 78 -12.16 -10.36 -0.22
C ARG A 78 -10.80 -10.80 0.30
N ASP A 79 -10.75 -11.95 0.97
CA ASP A 79 -9.60 -12.66 1.54
C ASP A 79 -8.20 -12.24 1.06
N ILE A 80 -7.72 -11.08 1.52
CA ILE A 80 -6.31 -10.72 1.40
C ILE A 80 -5.58 -11.44 2.54
N ALA A 81 -5.07 -12.63 2.23
CA ALA A 81 -4.14 -13.34 3.08
C ALA A 81 -2.85 -12.51 3.23
N VAL A 82 -2.53 -12.13 4.46
CA VAL A 82 -1.25 -11.49 4.81
C VAL A 82 -0.50 -12.51 5.65
N PRO A 83 0.48 -13.24 5.08
CA PRO A 83 1.23 -14.23 5.84
C PRO A 83 1.95 -13.58 7.01
N GLN A 84 1.86 -14.16 8.21
CA GLN A 84 2.54 -13.63 9.41
C GLN A 84 4.05 -13.47 9.19
N GLN A 85 4.66 -14.38 8.43
CA GLN A 85 6.07 -14.36 8.02
C GLN A 85 6.48 -13.17 7.12
N ALA A 86 5.50 -12.49 6.51
CA ALA A 86 5.72 -11.29 5.71
C ALA A 86 5.65 -10.00 6.56
N LEU A 87 5.17 -10.07 7.79
CA LEU A 87 5.09 -8.94 8.72
C LEU A 87 6.48 -8.63 9.30
N GLY A 88 6.80 -7.34 9.42
CA GLY A 88 8.12 -6.88 9.90
C GLY A 88 9.23 -6.92 8.84
N ARG A 89 8.90 -7.22 7.57
CA ARG A 89 9.83 -7.08 6.43
C ARG A 89 9.64 -5.71 5.79
N LYS A 90 10.76 -5.06 5.42
CA LYS A 90 10.77 -3.71 4.85
C LYS A 90 9.74 -3.55 3.73
N ILE A 91 8.88 -2.56 3.88
CA ILE A 91 7.88 -2.17 2.90
C ILE A 91 8.56 -1.68 1.61
N ALA A 92 8.10 -2.20 0.48
CA ALA A 92 8.45 -1.72 -0.85
C ALA A 92 7.21 -1.89 -1.74
N VAL A 93 6.21 -1.02 -1.55
CA VAL A 93 5.02 -1.02 -2.41
C VAL A 93 5.47 -0.55 -3.78
N LYS A 94 5.57 -1.48 -4.73
CA LYS A 94 6.23 -1.21 -6.00
C LYS A 94 5.24 -0.66 -7.03
N GLU A 95 4.13 -1.34 -7.29
CA GLU A 95 3.29 -0.99 -8.44
C GLU A 95 1.83 -1.47 -8.28
N ALA A 96 0.92 -0.80 -8.98
CA ALA A 96 -0.43 -1.25 -9.27
C ALA A 96 -0.53 -1.63 -10.76
N LEU A 97 -0.65 -2.93 -11.06
CA LEU A 97 -0.77 -3.50 -12.42
C LEU A 97 -2.22 -3.75 -12.79
#